data_AF-A0A353FCQ9-F1
#
_entry.id   AF-A0A353FCQ9-F1
#
_cell.length_a   1.000
_cell.length_b   1.000
_cell.length_c   1.000
_cell.angle_alpha   90.00
_cell.angle_beta   90.00
_cell.angle_gamma   90.00
#
_symmetry.space_group_name_H-M   'P 1'
#
loop_
_entity.id
_entity.type
_entity.pdbx_description
1 polymer ?
#
loop_
_entity_poly.entity_id
_entity_poly.type
_entity_poly.pdbx_seq_one_letter_code
_entity_poly.pdbx_strand_id
1 'polypeptide(L)'
;MQVYFIDNEEYFKRKATFYDEGTRFFEDNDQRAIFFCRGVIETVKKLGWAPDIIHCHGWLASFMPLYLRKFHYDDPMFADSKIVYSVYTDKDQEVPATLTDNLKFDGIDGEDLARYENASVESLNRAALSYSDGAVIASEGANTETKDFAFANVSNTIDISQDENPAVKVGELYEQIAVEESVA
;
A
#
# COMPACT_ATOMS: atom_id res chain seq x y z
N MET A 1 4.88 13.54 17.43
CA MET A 1 4.68 12.37 16.55
C MET A 1 4.16 11.23 17.39
N GLN A 2 2.97 10.73 17.08
CA GLN A 2 2.40 9.52 17.70
C GLN A 2 2.77 8.32 16.83
N VAL A 3 3.15 7.21 17.46
CA VAL A 3 3.55 5.98 16.76
C VAL A 3 2.78 4.82 17.38
N TYR A 4 2.11 4.05 16.52
CA TYR A 4 1.34 2.88 16.90
C TYR A 4 1.96 1.65 16.26
N PHE A 5 2.05 0.57 17.01
CA PHE A 5 2.46 -0.73 16.51
C PHE A 5 1.24 -1.63 16.44
N ILE A 6 1.05 -2.29 15.30
CA ILE A 6 0.09 -3.38 15.16
C ILE A 6 0.79 -4.66 15.55
N ASP A 7 0.24 -5.37 16.54
CA ASP A 7 0.80 -6.62 17.04
C ASP A 7 -0.24 -7.74 17.02
N ASN A 8 0.24 -8.96 16.89
CA ASN A 8 -0.52 -10.19 16.88
C ASN A 8 0.43 -11.36 17.18
N GLU A 9 0.07 -12.18 18.17
CA GLU A 9 0.93 -13.27 18.65
C GLU A 9 1.23 -14.35 17.60
N GLU A 10 0.32 -14.55 16.64
CA GLU A 10 0.47 -15.53 15.56
C GLU A 10 1.36 -14.97 14.43
N TYR A 11 1.11 -13.72 14.04
CA TYR A 11 1.71 -13.10 12.86
C TYR A 11 3.04 -12.36 13.10
N PHE A 12 3.26 -11.76 14.27
CA PHE A 12 4.38 -10.85 14.50
C PHE A 12 5.33 -11.26 15.64
N LYS A 13 5.12 -12.43 16.25
CA LYS A 13 5.99 -12.94 17.31
C LYS A 13 7.38 -13.37 16.85
N ARG A 14 7.55 -13.67 15.56
CA ARG A 14 8.83 -14.10 14.99
C ARG A 14 9.81 -12.93 14.84
N LYS A 15 11.10 -13.18 15.07
CA LYS A 15 12.16 -12.17 14.91
C LYS A 15 12.45 -11.81 13.45
N ALA A 16 12.09 -12.69 12.53
CA ALA A 16 12.36 -12.55 11.11
C ALA A 16 11.21 -11.81 10.40
N THR A 17 11.55 -10.89 9.49
CA THR A 17 10.53 -10.01 8.89
C THR A 17 9.75 -10.71 7.77
N PHE A 18 10.39 -11.08 6.67
CA PHE A 18 9.71 -11.65 5.49
C PHE A 18 10.28 -13.00 5.06
N TYR A 19 11.53 -13.27 5.45
CA TYR A 19 12.25 -14.46 5.06
C TYR A 19 12.75 -15.19 6.30
N ASP A 20 12.86 -16.51 6.22
CA ASP A 20 13.60 -17.28 7.21
C ASP A 20 15.12 -17.05 7.11
N GLU A 21 15.88 -17.68 8.00
CA GLU A 21 17.36 -17.59 8.02
C GLU A 21 18.01 -18.09 6.71
N GLY A 22 17.29 -18.91 5.95
CA GLY A 22 17.73 -19.54 4.71
C GLY A 22 17.25 -18.86 3.43
N THR A 23 16.71 -17.63 3.52
CA THR A 23 16.16 -16.82 2.41
C THR A 23 14.82 -17.29 1.84
N ARG A 24 14.10 -18.19 2.50
CA ARG A 24 12.76 -18.60 2.07
C ARG A 24 11.72 -17.57 2.50
N PHE A 25 10.89 -17.12 1.57
CA PHE A 25 9.77 -16.24 1.88
C PHE A 25 8.73 -16.98 2.73
N PHE A 26 8.20 -16.33 3.76
CA PHE A 26 7.21 -16.98 4.63
C PHE A 26 5.87 -17.15 3.91
N GLU A 27 5.28 -18.34 4.05
CA GLU A 27 4.00 -18.72 3.42
C GLU A 27 2.80 -17.90 3.93
N ASP A 28 2.91 -17.25 5.09
CA ASP A 28 1.85 -16.44 5.70
C ASP A 28 2.05 -14.93 5.49
N ASN A 29 3.01 -14.52 4.65
CA ASN A 29 3.31 -13.10 4.43
C ASN A 29 2.12 -12.31 3.85
N ASP A 30 1.29 -12.95 3.04
CA ASP A 30 0.04 -12.39 2.53
C ASP A 30 -0.96 -12.12 3.67
N GLN A 31 -1.17 -13.09 4.56
CA GLN A 31 -2.04 -12.95 5.72
C GLN A 31 -1.53 -11.85 6.66
N ARG A 32 -0.22 -11.76 6.86
CA ARG A 32 0.42 -10.72 7.68
C ARG A 32 0.22 -9.33 7.09
N ALA A 33 0.34 -9.19 5.77
CA ALA A 33 0.09 -7.94 5.05
C ALA A 33 -1.39 -7.51 5.16
N ILE A 34 -2.32 -8.44 4.92
CA ILE A 34 -3.76 -8.22 5.04
C ILE A 34 -4.14 -7.84 6.47
N PHE A 35 -3.64 -8.60 7.46
CA PHE A 35 -3.87 -8.34 8.88
C PHE A 35 -3.35 -6.95 9.28
N PHE A 36 -2.14 -6.58 8.83
CA PHE A 36 -1.58 -5.26 9.10
C PHE A 36 -2.49 -4.15 8.55
N CYS A 37 -2.90 -4.24 7.28
CA CYS A 37 -3.75 -3.22 6.66
C CYS A 37 -5.09 -3.07 7.41
N ARG A 38 -5.77 -4.19 7.68
CA ARG A 38 -7.05 -4.19 8.42
C ARG A 38 -6.89 -3.69 9.85
N GLY A 39 -5.81 -4.10 10.53
CA GLY A 39 -5.50 -3.65 11.88
C GLY A 39 -5.28 -2.15 11.98
N VAL A 40 -4.61 -1.55 10.99
CA VAL A 40 -4.43 -0.09 10.91
C VAL A 40 -5.78 0.61 10.69
N ILE A 41 -6.59 0.17 9.73
CA ILE A 41 -7.92 0.77 9.45
C ILE A 41 -8.79 0.77 10.71
N GLU A 42 -8.92 -0.39 11.37
CA GLU A 42 -9.72 -0.51 12.59
C GLU A 42 -9.15 0.31 13.75
N THR A 43 -7.84 0.49 13.81
CA THR A 43 -7.20 1.34 14.82
C THR A 43 -7.53 2.81 14.60
N VAL A 44 -7.42 3.31 13.37
CA VAL A 44 -7.78 4.70 13.03
C VAL A 44 -9.24 4.99 13.36
N LYS A 45 -10.15 4.07 13.02
CA LYS A 45 -11.58 4.17 13.39
C LYS A 45 -11.78 4.26 14.90
N LYS A 46 -11.10 3.42 15.69
CA LYS A 46 -11.21 3.41 17.15
C LYS A 46 -10.64 4.67 17.80
N LEU A 47 -9.60 5.26 17.21
CA LEU A 47 -9.03 6.52 17.67
C LEU A 47 -9.91 7.72 17.33
N GLY A 48 -10.86 7.58 16.39
CA GLY A 48 -11.77 8.66 16.00
C GLY A 48 -11.04 9.80 15.28
N TRP A 49 -9.95 9.49 14.60
CA TRP A 49 -9.10 10.47 13.93
C TRP A 49 -9.17 10.27 12.42
N ALA A 50 -9.86 11.17 11.71
CA ALA A 50 -9.97 11.12 10.25
C ALA A 50 -8.71 11.72 9.62
N PRO A 51 -7.91 10.95 8.85
CA PRO A 51 -6.72 11.44 8.21
C PRO A 51 -7.04 12.13 6.87
N ASP A 52 -6.42 13.28 6.61
CA ASP A 52 -6.49 13.91 5.29
C ASP A 52 -5.70 13.10 4.24
N ILE A 53 -4.56 12.52 4.65
CA ILE A 53 -3.66 11.73 3.79
C ILE A 53 -3.29 10.41 4.46
N ILE A 54 -3.40 9.33 3.70
CA ILE A 54 -2.95 7.98 4.06
C ILE A 54 -1.82 7.61 3.11
N HIS A 55 -0.57 7.68 3.59
CA HIS A 55 0.60 7.29 2.81
C HIS A 55 1.02 5.85 3.15
N CYS A 56 0.85 4.97 2.18
CA CYS A 56 1.19 3.56 2.23
C CYS A 56 2.61 3.34 1.70
N HIS A 57 3.44 2.61 2.45
CA HIS A 57 4.84 2.39 2.09
C HIS A 57 5.14 0.91 1.81
N GLY A 58 5.46 0.62 0.55
CA GLY A 58 5.94 -0.70 0.11
C GLY A 58 4.89 -1.81 0.14
N TRP A 59 5.31 -2.98 -0.33
CA TRP A 59 4.40 -4.07 -0.69
C TRP A 59 3.55 -4.59 0.48
N LEU A 60 4.04 -4.53 1.72
CA LEU A 60 3.27 -4.99 2.89
C LEU A 60 2.00 -4.14 3.12
N ALA A 61 2.03 -2.88 2.69
CA ALA A 61 0.89 -1.96 2.74
C ALA A 61 0.11 -1.87 1.42
N SER A 62 0.45 -2.69 0.41
CA SER A 62 -0.14 -2.61 -0.94
C SER A 62 -1.64 -2.91 -1.00
N PHE A 63 -2.19 -3.59 0.00
CA PHE A 63 -3.62 -3.87 0.09
C PHE A 63 -4.43 -2.71 0.68
N MET A 64 -3.78 -1.77 1.37
CA MET A 64 -4.44 -0.64 2.03
C MET A 64 -5.26 0.21 1.05
N PRO A 65 -4.73 0.64 -0.13
CA PRO A 65 -5.51 1.40 -1.10
C PRO A 65 -6.78 0.68 -1.56
N LEU A 66 -6.67 -0.62 -1.87
CA LEU A 66 -7.82 -1.44 -2.26
C LEU A 66 -8.86 -1.48 -1.15
N TYR A 67 -8.45 -1.80 0.09
CA TYR A 67 -9.38 -1.91 1.21
C TYR A 67 -10.13 -0.60 1.45
N LEU A 68 -9.43 0.53 1.43
CA LEU A 68 -10.02 1.84 1.60
C LEU A 68 -11.03 2.16 0.49
N ARG A 69 -10.67 1.94 -0.78
CA ARG A 69 -11.54 2.28 -1.93
C ARG A 69 -12.70 1.31 -2.14
N LYS A 70 -12.64 0.08 -1.65
CA LYS A 70 -13.70 -0.92 -1.86
C LYS A 70 -14.62 -1.13 -0.66
N PHE A 71 -14.07 -1.08 0.55
CA PHE A 71 -14.83 -1.44 1.75
C PHE A 71 -15.03 -0.26 2.71
N HIS A 72 -14.33 0.85 2.50
CA HIS A 72 -14.40 2.03 3.38
C HIS A 72 -14.60 3.35 2.62
N TYR A 73 -15.05 3.29 1.37
CA TYR A 73 -15.21 4.47 0.52
C TYR A 73 -16.32 5.43 1.00
N ASP A 74 -17.30 4.91 1.72
CA ASP A 74 -18.43 5.64 2.30
C ASP A 74 -18.33 5.80 3.83
N ASP A 75 -17.24 5.31 4.45
CA ASP A 75 -16.97 5.51 5.86
C ASP A 75 -16.50 6.96 6.07
N PRO A 76 -17.21 7.80 6.85
CA PRO A 76 -16.82 9.19 7.07
C PRO A 76 -15.42 9.38 7.66
N MET A 77 -14.83 8.31 8.23
CA MET A 77 -13.45 8.32 8.69
C MET A 77 -12.42 8.43 7.54
N PHE A 78 -12.79 7.95 6.34
CA PHE A 78 -11.86 7.78 5.21
C PHE A 78 -12.38 8.33 3.87
N ALA A 79 -13.66 8.69 3.77
CA ALA A 79 -14.31 9.09 2.53
C ALA A 79 -13.56 10.22 1.82
N ASP A 80 -13.05 11.18 2.60
CA ASP A 80 -12.31 12.35 2.11
C ASP A 80 -10.78 12.13 2.12
N SER A 81 -10.29 10.98 2.61
CA SER A 81 -8.86 10.71 2.67
C SER A 81 -8.26 10.53 1.28
N LYS A 82 -7.09 11.14 1.08
CA LYS A 82 -6.24 10.93 -0.09
C LYS A 82 -5.24 9.83 0.17
N ILE A 83 -5.04 8.96 -0.81
CA ILE A 83 -4.21 7.77 -0.69
C ILE A 83 -2.95 7.96 -1.52
N VAL A 84 -1.78 7.90 -0.87
CA VAL A 84 -0.48 7.96 -1.54
C VAL A 84 0.22 6.62 -1.38
N TYR A 85 0.84 6.10 -2.45
CA TYR A 85 1.59 4.86 -2.41
C TYR A 85 3.06 5.06 -2.82
N SER A 86 3.98 4.65 -1.95
CA SER A 86 5.41 4.61 -2.25
C SER A 86 5.85 3.24 -2.76
N VAL A 87 6.43 3.22 -3.95
CA VAL A 87 7.07 2.05 -4.57
C VAL A 87 8.55 2.02 -4.23
N TYR A 88 9.05 0.88 -3.80
CA TYR A 88 10.45 0.65 -3.45
C TYR A 88 11.09 -0.42 -4.33
N THR A 89 12.38 -0.68 -4.10
CA THR A 89 13.10 -1.80 -4.69
C THR A 89 12.79 -2.99 -3.83
N ASP A 90 12.01 -3.89 -4.38
CA ASP A 90 11.74 -5.15 -3.77
C ASP A 90 12.78 -6.17 -4.25
N LYS A 91 13.17 -7.09 -3.37
CA LYS A 91 13.84 -8.31 -3.82
C LYS A 91 12.87 -9.10 -4.70
N ASP A 92 13.37 -10.02 -5.52
CA ASP A 92 12.49 -11.04 -6.10
C ASP A 92 11.82 -11.80 -4.94
N GLN A 93 10.56 -11.50 -4.68
CA GLN A 93 9.76 -12.14 -3.63
C GLN A 93 8.67 -12.95 -4.29
N GLU A 94 8.59 -14.22 -3.90
CA GLU A 94 7.44 -15.05 -4.24
C GLU A 94 6.25 -14.57 -3.41
N VAL A 95 5.12 -14.29 -4.06
CA VAL A 95 3.87 -14.03 -3.34
C VAL A 95 3.24 -15.37 -2.96
N PRO A 96 2.76 -15.55 -1.72
CA PRO A 96 2.17 -16.80 -1.30
C PRO A 96 0.97 -17.20 -2.18
N ALA A 97 0.90 -18.48 -2.54
CA ALA A 97 -0.16 -19.01 -3.40
C ALA A 97 -1.58 -18.87 -2.79
N THR A 98 -1.66 -18.64 -1.47
CA THR A 98 -2.90 -18.43 -0.73
C THR A 98 -3.50 -17.04 -0.91
N LEU A 99 -2.79 -16.11 -1.56
CA LEU A 99 -3.20 -14.70 -1.60
C LEU A 99 -4.61 -14.53 -2.19
N THR A 100 -4.89 -15.10 -3.35
CA THR A 100 -6.18 -14.91 -4.03
C THR A 100 -7.33 -15.51 -3.24
N ASP A 101 -7.12 -16.65 -2.58
CA ASP A 101 -8.12 -17.26 -1.70
C ASP A 101 -8.39 -16.38 -0.47
N ASN A 102 -7.34 -15.79 0.12
CA ASN A 102 -7.46 -14.87 1.26
C ASN A 102 -8.19 -13.57 0.88
N LEU A 103 -7.88 -12.97 -0.27
CA LEU A 103 -8.57 -11.78 -0.76
C LEU A 103 -10.04 -12.07 -1.11
N LYS A 104 -10.31 -13.23 -1.72
CA LYS A 104 -11.67 -13.67 -2.02
C LYS A 104 -12.49 -13.93 -0.75
N PHE A 105 -11.86 -14.48 0.29
CA PHE A 105 -12.48 -14.64 1.60
C PHE A 105 -12.90 -13.29 2.20
N ASP A 106 -12.09 -12.25 2.02
CA ASP A 106 -12.40 -10.88 2.43
C ASP A 106 -13.41 -10.15 1.49
N GLY A 107 -13.92 -10.85 0.47
CA GLY A 107 -14.98 -10.35 -0.41
C GLY A 107 -14.49 -9.59 -1.65
N ILE A 108 -13.19 -9.68 -1.97
CA ILE A 108 -12.62 -9.11 -3.20
C ILE A 108 -12.90 -10.08 -4.36
N ASP A 109 -13.51 -9.58 -5.43
CA ASP A 109 -13.89 -10.38 -6.60
C ASP A 109 -13.69 -9.62 -7.92
N GLY A 110 -14.13 -10.24 -9.03
CA GLY A 110 -14.17 -9.61 -10.36
C GLY A 110 -12.82 -9.07 -10.83
N GLU A 111 -12.85 -7.85 -11.39
CA GLU A 111 -11.67 -7.18 -11.92
C GLU A 111 -10.65 -6.83 -10.83
N ASP A 112 -11.09 -6.63 -9.58
CA ASP A 112 -10.18 -6.33 -8.48
C ASP A 112 -9.36 -7.55 -8.10
N LEU A 113 -10.00 -8.72 -7.99
CA LEU A 113 -9.31 -9.99 -7.71
C LEU A 113 -8.38 -10.40 -8.87
N ALA A 114 -8.78 -10.12 -10.11
CA ALA A 114 -7.98 -10.43 -11.30
C ALA A 114 -6.60 -9.76 -11.30
N ARG A 115 -6.43 -8.62 -10.60
CA ARG A 115 -5.14 -7.93 -10.43
C ARG A 115 -4.12 -8.73 -9.61
N TYR A 116 -4.59 -9.72 -8.86
CA TYR A 116 -3.78 -10.55 -7.97
C TYR A 116 -3.58 -11.98 -8.50
N GLU A 117 -4.05 -12.29 -9.72
CA GLU A 117 -3.75 -13.57 -10.36
C GLU A 117 -2.26 -13.64 -10.76
N ASN A 118 -1.61 -14.77 -10.49
CA ASN A 118 -0.17 -14.96 -10.70
C ASN A 118 0.67 -13.84 -10.05
N ALA A 119 0.32 -13.46 -8.82
CA ALA A 119 0.88 -12.30 -8.16
C ALA A 119 2.41 -12.35 -8.03
N SER A 120 3.03 -11.22 -8.35
CA SER A 120 4.37 -10.82 -7.95
C SER A 120 4.30 -9.53 -7.13
N VAL A 121 5.37 -9.16 -6.44
CA VAL A 121 5.39 -7.89 -5.69
C VAL A 121 5.16 -6.68 -6.60
N GLU A 122 5.65 -6.71 -7.83
CA GLU A 122 5.39 -5.68 -8.85
C GLU A 122 3.90 -5.61 -9.21
N SER A 123 3.23 -6.76 -9.33
CA SER A 123 1.78 -6.77 -9.54
C SER A 123 1.01 -6.20 -8.34
N LEU A 124 1.46 -6.47 -7.11
CA LEU A 124 0.89 -5.88 -5.89
C LEU A 124 1.07 -4.36 -5.87
N ASN A 125 2.26 -3.88 -6.23
CA ASN A 125 2.55 -2.46 -6.36
C ASN A 125 1.64 -1.80 -7.40
N ARG A 126 1.46 -2.40 -8.59
CA ARG A 126 0.53 -1.88 -9.61
C ARG A 126 -0.94 -1.93 -9.18
N ALA A 127 -1.33 -2.97 -8.44
CA ALA A 127 -2.67 -3.05 -7.86
C ALA A 127 -2.90 -1.90 -6.87
N ALA A 128 -1.97 -1.65 -5.95
CA ALA A 128 -2.03 -0.53 -5.01
C ALA A 128 -2.12 0.83 -5.71
N LEU A 129 -1.29 1.04 -6.75
CA LEU A 129 -1.30 2.26 -7.57
C LEU A 129 -2.65 2.48 -8.26
N SER A 130 -3.37 1.42 -8.65
CA SER A 130 -4.68 1.51 -9.30
C SER A 130 -5.77 2.13 -8.41
N TYR A 131 -5.55 2.23 -7.09
CA TYR A 131 -6.48 2.80 -6.11
C TYR A 131 -5.90 4.01 -5.37
N SER A 132 -4.76 4.55 -5.84
CA SER A 132 -4.05 5.65 -5.20
C SER A 132 -4.26 6.98 -5.94
N ASP A 133 -4.33 8.08 -5.19
CA ASP A 133 -4.43 9.44 -5.73
C ASP A 133 -3.04 10.04 -6.01
N GLY A 134 -2.01 9.52 -5.35
CA GLY A 134 -0.61 9.89 -5.55
C GLY A 134 0.33 8.71 -5.51
N ALA A 135 1.46 8.83 -6.21
CA ALA A 135 2.50 7.81 -6.26
C ALA A 135 3.88 8.42 -6.06
N VAL A 136 4.72 7.69 -5.32
CA VAL A 136 6.11 8.06 -5.06
C VAL A 136 7.01 6.91 -5.49
N ILE A 137 7.86 7.14 -6.49
CA ILE A 137 8.95 6.23 -6.81
C ILE A 137 10.09 6.53 -5.83
N ALA A 138 10.21 5.71 -4.79
CA ALA A 138 11.04 5.99 -3.63
C ALA A 138 12.44 5.35 -3.71
N SER A 139 12.73 4.56 -4.74
CA SER A 139 14.04 3.92 -4.93
C SER A 139 14.44 3.80 -6.39
N GLU A 140 15.75 3.85 -6.62
CA GLU A 140 16.31 3.88 -7.99
C GLU A 140 16.02 2.56 -8.71
N GLY A 141 16.21 1.45 -8.01
CA GLY A 141 15.97 0.10 -8.52
C GLY A 141 14.50 -0.35 -8.47
N ALA A 142 13.53 0.55 -8.31
CA ALA A 142 12.13 0.17 -8.46
C ALA A 142 11.89 -0.35 -9.91
N ASN A 143 11.02 -1.35 -10.05
CA ASN A 143 10.79 -2.02 -11.32
C ASN A 143 10.27 -1.05 -12.40
N THR A 144 10.87 -1.08 -13.60
CA THR A 144 10.55 -0.15 -14.70
C THR A 144 9.09 -0.21 -15.13
N GLU A 145 8.51 -1.40 -15.28
CA GLU A 145 7.10 -1.55 -15.66
C GLU A 145 6.17 -0.96 -14.60
N THR A 146 6.53 -1.08 -13.32
CA THR A 146 5.78 -0.48 -12.21
C THR A 146 5.90 1.04 -12.21
N LYS A 147 7.09 1.59 -12.50
CA LYS A 147 7.29 3.05 -12.68
C LYS A 147 6.45 3.58 -13.83
N ASP A 148 6.52 2.94 -14.99
CA ASP A 148 5.77 3.32 -16.19
C ASP A 148 4.26 3.27 -15.91
N PHE A 149 3.79 2.23 -15.21
CA PHE A 149 2.41 2.13 -14.78
C PHE A 149 2.00 3.30 -13.87
N ALA A 150 2.82 3.67 -12.88
CA ALA A 150 2.54 4.78 -11.98
C ALA A 150 2.37 6.09 -12.77
N PHE A 151 3.35 6.46 -13.60
CA PHE A 151 3.31 7.68 -14.41
C PHE A 151 2.16 7.72 -15.42
N ALA A 152 1.71 6.55 -15.90
CA ALA A 152 0.60 6.47 -16.85
C ALA A 152 -0.79 6.52 -16.18
N ASN A 153 -0.93 6.08 -14.93
CA ASN A 153 -2.24 5.84 -14.31
C ASN A 153 -2.51 6.67 -13.04
N VAL A 154 -1.47 7.26 -12.43
CA VAL A 154 -1.60 8.08 -11.23
C VAL A 154 -1.14 9.49 -11.54
N SER A 155 -2.09 10.43 -11.62
CA SER A 155 -1.84 11.82 -12.07
C SER A 155 -0.76 12.51 -11.24
N ASN A 156 -0.76 12.26 -9.92
CA ASN A 156 0.20 12.85 -8.99
C ASN A 156 1.35 11.87 -8.70
N THR A 157 2.14 11.55 -9.73
CA THR A 157 3.33 10.69 -9.59
C THR A 157 4.61 11.51 -9.55
N ILE A 158 5.46 11.26 -8.55
CA ILE A 158 6.82 11.82 -8.45
C ILE A 158 7.87 10.71 -8.34
N ASP A 159 9.08 11.01 -8.80
CA ASP A 159 10.25 10.17 -8.56
C ASP A 159 11.23 10.93 -7.66
N ILE A 160 11.45 10.39 -6.45
CA ILE A 160 12.36 10.96 -5.44
C ILE A 160 13.62 10.11 -5.26
N SER A 161 13.80 9.08 -6.09
CA SER A 161 14.85 8.06 -5.90
C SER A 161 16.28 8.61 -5.98
N GLN A 162 16.45 9.77 -6.60
CA GLN A 162 17.72 10.48 -6.74
C GLN A 162 17.62 11.95 -6.28
N ASP A 163 16.54 12.31 -5.58
CA ASP A 163 16.31 13.70 -5.15
C ASP A 163 17.16 14.03 -3.92
N GLU A 164 17.75 15.23 -3.88
CA GLU A 164 18.57 15.69 -2.76
C GLU A 164 17.74 16.04 -1.51
N ASN A 165 16.45 16.34 -1.68
CA ASN A 165 15.51 16.75 -0.64
C ASN A 165 14.17 16.00 -0.76
N PRO A 166 14.16 14.66 -0.63
CA PRO A 166 12.98 13.82 -0.88
C PRO A 166 11.78 14.19 -0.01
N ALA A 167 12.02 14.62 1.24
CA ALA A 167 10.96 15.04 2.16
C ALA A 167 10.22 16.30 1.67
N VAL A 168 10.92 17.23 1.03
CA VAL A 168 10.32 18.45 0.46
C VAL A 168 9.40 18.06 -0.69
N LYS A 169 9.86 17.18 -1.59
CA LYS A 169 9.06 16.71 -2.73
C LYS A 169 7.80 15.97 -2.31
N VAL A 170 7.90 15.13 -1.28
CA VAL A 170 6.72 14.46 -0.72
C VAL A 170 5.77 15.47 -0.06
N GLY A 171 6.29 16.52 0.59
CA GLY A 171 5.46 17.61 1.11
C GLY A 171 4.72 18.38 0.01
N GLU A 172 5.42 18.75 -1.07
CA GLU A 172 4.83 19.40 -2.25
C GLU A 172 3.73 18.53 -2.88
N LEU A 173 3.96 17.22 -2.94
CA LEU A 173 2.96 16.25 -3.42
C LEU A 173 1.70 16.27 -2.55
N TYR A 174 1.87 16.26 -1.22
CA TYR A 174 0.72 16.31 -0.30
C TYR A 174 -0.10 17.59 -0.46
N GLU A 175 0.57 18.73 -0.60
CA GLU A 175 -0.10 20.01 -0.86
C GLU A 175 -0.86 19.99 -2.18
N GLN A 176 -0.24 19.45 -3.24
CA GLN A 176 -0.88 19.33 -4.55
C GLN A 176 -2.15 18.47 -4.50
N ILE A 177 -2.06 17.28 -3.89
CA ILE A 177 -3.19 16.34 -3.83
C ILE A 177 -4.32 16.88 -2.94
N ALA A 178 -4.00 17.63 -1.88
CA ALA A 178 -4.99 18.26 -1.01
C ALA A 178 -5.72 19.44 -1.69
N VAL A 179 -5.05 20.17 -2.60
CA VAL A 179 -5.63 21.36 -3.25
C VAL A 179 -6.59 21.02 -4.39
N GLU A 180 -6.42 19.89 -5.10
CA GLU A 180 -7.30 19.46 -6.19
C GLU A 180 -8.79 19.35 -5.78
N GLU A 181 -9.06 19.24 -4.47
CA GLU A 181 -10.41 19.20 -3.88
C GLU A 181 -11.10 20.58 -3.79
N SER A 182 -10.33 21.67 -3.77
CA SER A 182 -10.87 23.01 -3.54
C SER A 182 -11.41 23.70 -4.80
N VAL A 183 -11.23 23.08 -5.97
CA VAL A 183 -11.54 23.66 -7.29
C VAL A 183 -12.62 22.87 -8.04
N ALA A 184 -13.10 21.76 -7.47
CA ALA A 184 -14.12 20.88 -8.05
C ALA A 184 -15.53 21.13 -7.48
#